data_AF-S9RHT1-F1
#
_entry.id   AF-S9RHT1-F1
#
_cell.length_a   1.000
_cell.length_b   1.000
_cell.length_c   1.000
_cell.angle_alpha   90.00
_cell.angle_beta   90.00
_cell.angle_gamma   90.00
#
_symmetry.space_group_name_H-M   'P 1'
#
loop_
_entity.id
_entity.type
_entity.pdbx_description
1 polymer ?
#
loop_
_entity_poly.entity_id
_entity_poly.type
_entity_poly.pdbx_seq_one_letter_code
_entity_poly.pdbx_strand_id
1 'polypeptide(L)' 'MQLLGDFTFDGAPDPKVALGNNGFDPKTIMGSLKSNNGASSYTIPAGINPDDYNEVWIWCEKFNVPLGVARL' A
#
# COMPACT_ATOMS: atom_id res chain seq x y z
N MET A 1 -1.15 8.76 -4.26
CA MET A 1 -0.56 8.48 -2.93
C MET A 1 0.97 8.44 -3.05
N GLN A 2 1.70 8.84 -2.01
CA GLN A 2 3.16 8.82 -1.98
C GLN A 2 3.68 8.08 -0.75
N LEU A 3 4.59 7.13 -0.94
CA LEU A 3 5.48 6.64 0.12
C LEU A 3 6.64 7.62 0.26
N LEU A 4 7.06 7.91 1.50
CA LEU A 4 8.08 8.91 1.81
C LEU A 4 9.51 8.32 1.74
N GLY A 5 10.51 9.20 1.77
CA GLY A 5 11.91 8.86 1.52
C GLY A 5 12.57 7.93 2.56
N ASP A 6 11.97 7.81 3.73
CA ASP A 6 12.39 6.95 4.84
C ASP A 6 11.75 5.55 4.81
N PHE A 7 10.92 5.26 3.81
CA PHE A 7 10.37 3.93 3.61
C PHE A 7 11.49 2.90 3.38
N THR A 8 11.41 1.78 4.10
CA THR A 8 12.29 0.62 3.94
C THR A 8 11.48 -0.66 4.13
N PHE A 9 11.77 -1.67 3.31
CA PHE A 9 11.07 -2.95 3.30
C PHE A 9 12.00 -4.07 2.84
N ASP A 10 11.98 -5.23 3.50
CA ASP A 10 12.91 -6.33 3.22
C ASP A 10 12.52 -7.17 1.98
N GLY A 11 11.33 -6.95 1.44
CA GLY A 11 10.81 -7.64 0.26
C GLY A 11 9.78 -8.72 0.60
N ALA A 12 9.01 -9.09 -0.41
CA ALA A 12 8.05 -10.19 -0.35
C ALA A 12 7.82 -10.76 -1.76
N PRO A 13 7.20 -11.94 -1.89
CA PRO A 13 6.99 -12.54 -3.21
C PRO A 13 6.00 -11.80 -4.11
N ASP A 14 5.02 -11.10 -3.53
CA ASP A 14 4.08 -10.27 -4.30
C ASP A 14 3.51 -9.08 -3.48
N PRO A 15 4.35 -8.11 -3.11
CA PRO A 15 3.94 -6.95 -2.32
C PRO A 15 3.12 -5.98 -3.16
N LYS A 16 1.94 -5.60 -2.68
CA LYS A 16 1.06 -4.57 -3.25
C LYS A 16 0.94 -3.38 -2.30
N VAL A 17 0.73 -2.20 -2.88
CA VAL A 17 0.39 -0.99 -2.13
C VAL A 17 -1.12 -0.76 -2.20
N ALA A 18 -1.75 -0.51 -1.06
CA ALA A 18 -3.19 -0.30 -0.94
C ALA A 18 -3.50 0.70 0.18
N LEU A 19 -4.76 1.14 0.26
CA LEU A 19 -5.32 1.90 1.36
C LEU A 19 -6.15 1.00 2.29
N GLY A 20 -6.42 1.51 3.49
CA GLY A 20 -7.27 0.84 4.47
C GLY A 20 -7.96 1.83 5.41
N ASN A 21 -9.02 1.35 6.04
CA ASN A 21 -9.75 2.08 7.07
C ASN A 21 -10.10 1.12 8.19
N ASN A 22 -9.23 1.05 9.20
CA ASN A 22 -9.24 0.02 10.24
C ASN A 22 -9.10 -1.40 9.66
N GLY A 23 -8.27 -1.54 8.63
CA GLY A 23 -8.10 -2.79 7.90
C GLY A 23 -7.83 -2.58 6.40
N PHE A 24 -7.11 -3.55 5.83
CA PHE A 24 -6.82 -3.60 4.40
C PHE A 24 -8.10 -3.68 3.54
N ASP A 25 -8.20 -2.84 2.52
CA ASP A 25 -9.27 -2.89 1.51
C ASP A 25 -8.70 -3.29 0.13
N PRO A 26 -9.00 -4.49 -0.39
CA PRO A 26 -8.47 -4.96 -1.67
C PRO A 26 -8.92 -4.12 -2.88
N LYS A 27 -10.02 -3.36 -2.78
CA LYS A 27 -10.47 -2.48 -3.89
C LYS A 27 -9.51 -1.32 -4.14
N THR A 28 -8.66 -1.02 -3.16
CA THR A 28 -7.75 0.11 -3.20
C THR A 28 -6.34 -0.27 -3.66
N ILE A 29 -6.11 -1.52 -4.08
CA ILE A 29 -4.81 -1.96 -4.59
C ILE A 29 -4.41 -1.06 -5.77
N MET A 30 -3.29 -0.36 -5.59
CA MET A 30 -2.70 0.56 -6.56
C MET A 30 -1.62 -0.10 -7.43
N GLY A 31 -1.31 -1.38 -7.15
CA GLY A 31 -0.34 -2.18 -7.87
C GLY A 31 0.84 -2.62 -7.00
N SER A 32 1.82 -3.27 -7.64
CA SER A 32 2.99 -3.81 -6.94
C SER A 32 3.86 -2.71 -6.32
N LEU A 33 4.52 -3.03 -5.20
CA LEU A 33 5.54 -2.18 -4.61
C LEU A 33 6.67 -1.96 -5.62
N LYS A 34 6.96 -0.69 -5.94
CA LYS A 34 7.89 -0.32 -7.02
C LYS A 34 9.34 -0.35 -6.57
N SER A 35 9.57 -0.04 -5.30
CA SER A 35 10.88 -0.03 -4.66
C SER A 35 10.73 -0.45 -3.22
N ASN A 36 11.70 -1.22 -2.72
CA ASN A 36 11.79 -1.60 -1.31
C ASN A 36 12.24 -0.44 -0.42
N ASN A 37 12.77 0.63 -1.01
CA ASN A 37 13.28 1.77 -0.28
C ASN A 37 12.94 3.08 -0.96
N GLY A 38 12.79 4.13 -0.14
CA GLY A 38 12.63 5.50 -0.59
C GLY A 38 11.25 5.81 -1.16
N ALA A 39 11.14 7.01 -1.71
CA ALA A 39 9.85 7.54 -2.11
C ALA A 39 9.32 6.89 -3.38
N SER A 40 8.01 6.65 -3.41
CA SER A 40 7.32 6.14 -4.60
C SER A 40 5.90 6.65 -4.68
N SER A 41 5.41 6.86 -5.91
CA SER A 41 4.08 7.44 -6.16
C SER A 41 3.17 6.45 -6.86
N TYR A 42 1.90 6.45 -6.43
CA TYR A 42 0.87 5.51 -6.85
C TYR A 42 -0.40 6.24 -7.30
N THR A 43 -1.00 5.74 -8.37
CA THR A 43 -2.27 6.22 -8.90
C THR A 43 -3.40 5.51 -8.15
N ILE A 44 -4.31 6.29 -7.58
CA ILE A 44 -5.48 5.77 -6.88
C ILE A 44 -6.46 5.19 -7.93
N PRO A 45 -7.05 4.00 -7.72
CA PRO A 45 -8.02 3.42 -8.63
C PRO A 45 -9.24 4.34 -8.84
N ALA A 46 -9.86 4.26 -10.01
CA ALA A 46 -11.05 5.06 -10.30
C ALA A 46 -12.19 4.75 -9.31
N GLY A 47 -12.88 5.79 -8.84
CA GLY A 47 -14.00 5.66 -7.91
C GLY A 47 -13.61 5.51 -6.44
N ILE A 48 -12.32 5.52 -6.11
CA ILE A 48 -11.82 5.54 -4.73
C ILE A 48 -11.57 6.99 -4.30
N ASN A 49 -12.24 7.41 -3.22
CA ASN A 49 -11.95 8.68 -2.55
C ASN A 49 -10.87 8.43 -1.47
N PRO A 50 -9.66 9.01 -1.56
CA PRO A 50 -8.62 8.80 -0.56
C PRO A 50 -9.01 9.25 0.85
N ASP A 51 -9.88 10.24 0.98
CA ASP A 51 -10.29 10.79 2.29
C ASP A 51 -11.13 9.80 3.12
N ASP A 52 -11.61 8.72 2.50
CA ASP A 52 -12.34 7.64 3.18
C ASP A 52 -11.40 6.66 3.92
N TYR A 53 -10.08 6.84 3.78
CA TYR A 53 -9.05 5.92 4.26
C TYR A 53 -8.04 6.63 5.17
N ASN A 54 -7.54 5.91 6.19
CA ASN A 54 -6.61 6.44 7.19
C ASN A 54 -5.32 5.61 7.32
N GLU A 55 -5.17 4.58 6.49
CA GLU A 55 -4.05 3.66 6.50
C GLU A 55 -3.51 3.44 5.10
N VAL A 56 -2.20 3.22 5.03
CA VAL A 56 -1.48 2.67 3.89
C VAL A 56 -1.05 1.27 4.24
N TRP A 57 -1.30 0.32 3.34
CA TRP A 57 -0.97 -1.08 3.50
C TRP A 57 0.05 -1.53 2.46
N ILE A 58 1.03 -2.31 2.93
CA ILE A 58 1.81 -3.23 2.11
C ILE A 58 1.23 -4.62 2.33
N TRP A 59 0.67 -5.20 1.28
CA TRP A 59 -0.06 -6.47 1.33
C TRP A 59 0.60 -7.52 0.45
N CYS A 60 0.73 -8.76 0.92
CA CYS A 60 1.18 -9.85 0.06
C CYS A 60 -0.03 -10.47 -0.64
N GLU A 61 -0.25 -10.17 -1.91
CA GLU A 61 -1.42 -10.68 -2.64
C GLU A 61 -1.35 -12.21 -2.79
N LYS A 62 -0.16 -12.76 -3.08
CA LYS A 62 0.06 -14.21 -3.22
C LYS A 62 -0.35 -15.04 -1.99
N PHE A 63 -0.08 -14.53 -0.78
CA PHE A 63 -0.33 -15.26 0.47
C PHE A 63 -1.50 -14.70 1.27
N ASN A 64 -2.09 -13.59 0.82
CA ASN A 64 -3.19 -12.90 1.48
C ASN A 64 -2.89 -12.56 2.96
N VAL A 65 -1.72 -11.96 3.21
CA VAL A 65 -1.26 -11.57 4.55
C VAL A 65 -0.74 -10.13 4.58
N PRO A 66 -0.85 -9.43 5.72
CA PRO A 66 -0.27 -8.10 5.88
C PRO A 66 1.26 -8.18 5.96
N LEU A 67 1.94 -7.27 5.26
CA LEU A 67 3.39 -7.11 5.32
C LEU A 67 3.80 -5.85 6.09
N GLY A 68 2.96 -4.81 6.04
CA GLY A 68 3.18 -3.57 6.79
C GLY A 68 1.98 -2.63 6.69
N VAL A 69 1.84 -1.76 7.69
CA VAL A 69 0.80 -0.72 7.73
C VAL A 69 1.38 0.57 8.30
N ALA A 70 0.97 1.69 7.75
CA ALA A 70 1.26 3.02 8.26
C ALA A 70 -0.02 3.85 8.31
N ARG A 71 -0.14 4.76 9.28
CA ARG A 71 -1.25 5.73 9.32
C ARG A 71 -0.94 6.92 8.41
N LEU A 72 -1.99 7.45 7.77
CA LEU A 72 -1.96 8.66 6.95
C LEU A 72 -1.98 9.94 7.80
#